data_AF-A0A382JB70-F1
#
_entry.id   AF-A0A382JB70-F1
#
_cell.length_a   1.000
_cell.length_b   1.000
_cell.length_c   1.000
_cell.angle_alpha   90.00
_cell.angle_beta   90.00
_cell.angle_gamma   90.00
#
_symmetry.space_group_name_H-M   'P 1'
#
loop_
_entity.id
_entity.type
_entity.pdbx_description
1 polymer ?
#
loop_
_entity_poly.entity_id
_entity_poly.type
_entity_poly.pdbx_seq_one_letter_code
_entity_poly.pdbx_strand_id
1 'polypeptide(L)'
;GIVADLALGMNVLFVMAVLAGFHATLTLPGIAGIILTIGMAVDANVLIFERIREELRAGKTVRVAIDSGYGNALSAIIDANITTFIVGIVLYEFGTGPIRGFALTLCVGIVSSLFTALVVTRSIFNAYTSGSSTTSLSIGPIAFLANAKIGFLSLRKIAFGASGVVLTAGIMSIFAHNGLTPGIDFAGGTLLELHFDPPVQVETLRNELKQVDVGGRTVDLSSSEIKRFGSANDLLIRVTEEETGTNIADGIKATLKTALADNIGASDWVRRQEKVGPRIGEELTGAAVRAVLLSLALILVYMAWRFKQFLYGIAAVVALFHDVILTLGLISILDMEITLAVVAGLLAI
;
A
#
# COMPACT_ATOMS: atom_id res chain seq x y z
N GLY A 1 -13.31 -4.25 -22.43
CA GLY A 1 -13.17 -5.60 -21.86
C GLY A 1 -11.90 -6.22 -22.42
N ILE A 2 -12.03 -7.13 -23.39
CA ILE A 2 -10.93 -7.98 -23.91
C ILE A 2 -9.58 -7.27 -24.07
N VAL A 3 -9.53 -6.11 -24.73
CA VAL A 3 -8.27 -5.37 -24.95
C VAL A 3 -7.64 -4.89 -23.64
N ALA A 4 -8.44 -4.42 -22.70
CA ALA A 4 -7.95 -4.00 -21.38
C ALA A 4 -7.54 -5.21 -20.52
N ASP A 5 -8.29 -6.30 -20.55
CA ASP A 5 -7.96 -7.53 -19.81
C ASP A 5 -6.64 -8.13 -20.31
N LEU A 6 -6.42 -8.12 -21.64
CA LEU A 6 -5.18 -8.54 -22.25
C LEU A 6 -4.01 -7.61 -21.85
N ALA A 7 -4.23 -6.29 -21.89
CA ALA A 7 -3.21 -5.32 -21.47
C ALA A 7 -2.84 -5.48 -19.99
N LEU A 8 -3.82 -5.78 -19.13
CA LEU A 8 -3.61 -6.04 -17.72
C LEU A 8 -2.82 -7.35 -17.51
N GLY A 9 -3.20 -8.42 -18.20
CA GLY A 9 -2.45 -9.69 -18.16
C GLY A 9 -1.01 -9.53 -18.64
N MET A 10 -0.79 -8.79 -19.73
CA MET A 10 0.55 -8.45 -20.21
C MET A 10 1.31 -7.58 -19.22
N ASN A 11 0.65 -6.64 -18.54
CA ASN A 11 1.28 -5.81 -17.53
C ASN A 11 1.84 -6.66 -16.38
N VAL A 12 1.04 -7.56 -15.82
CA VAL A 12 1.48 -8.48 -14.77
C VAL A 12 2.63 -9.37 -15.28
N LEU A 13 2.53 -9.88 -16.51
CA LEU A 13 3.58 -10.68 -17.12
C LEU A 13 4.90 -9.92 -17.24
N PHE A 14 4.88 -8.66 -17.67
CA PHE A 14 6.07 -7.83 -17.79
C PHE A 14 6.68 -7.50 -16.43
N VAL A 15 5.86 -7.18 -15.43
CA VAL A 15 6.35 -7.00 -14.05
C VAL A 15 7.07 -8.25 -13.58
N MET A 16 6.46 -9.43 -13.74
CA MET A 16 7.08 -10.70 -13.36
C MET A 16 8.34 -11.00 -14.16
N ALA A 17 8.36 -10.72 -15.46
CA ALA A 17 9.51 -10.95 -16.33
C ALA A 17 10.71 -10.05 -15.94
N VAL A 18 10.44 -8.78 -15.61
CA VAL A 18 11.48 -7.85 -15.14
C VAL A 18 12.01 -8.29 -13.77
N LEU A 19 11.13 -8.66 -12.83
CA LEU A 19 11.57 -9.15 -11.52
C LEU A 19 12.43 -10.42 -11.65
N ALA A 20 12.00 -11.36 -12.49
CA ALA A 20 12.76 -12.58 -12.77
C ALA A 20 14.10 -12.27 -13.45
N GLY A 21 14.12 -11.35 -14.43
CA GLY A 21 15.32 -10.98 -15.17
C GLY A 21 16.39 -10.27 -14.34
N PHE A 22 15.98 -9.48 -13.35
CA PHE A 22 16.89 -8.82 -12.40
C PHE A 22 17.14 -9.64 -11.13
N HIS A 23 16.61 -10.86 -11.03
CA HIS A 23 16.65 -11.68 -9.81
C HIS A 23 16.16 -10.92 -8.56
N ALA A 24 15.17 -10.05 -8.74
CA ALA A 24 14.60 -9.26 -7.67
C ALA A 24 13.72 -10.14 -6.77
N THR A 25 13.83 -9.93 -5.45
CA THR A 25 13.05 -10.69 -4.47
C THR A 25 11.60 -10.20 -4.43
N LEU A 26 10.64 -11.10 -4.64
CA LEU A 26 9.22 -10.80 -4.46
C LEU A 26 8.85 -10.92 -2.99
N THR A 27 8.82 -9.78 -2.29
CA THR A 27 8.40 -9.68 -0.89
C THR A 27 6.89 -9.50 -0.77
N LEU A 28 6.34 -9.68 0.44
CA LEU A 28 4.91 -9.43 0.69
C LEU A 28 4.50 -7.98 0.34
N PRO A 29 5.26 -6.94 0.75
CA PRO A 29 5.04 -5.59 0.21
C PRO A 29 5.22 -5.51 -1.31
N GLY A 30 6.18 -6.23 -1.89
CA GLY A 30 6.32 -6.35 -3.35
C GLY A 30 5.02 -6.78 -4.05
N ILE A 31 4.32 -7.78 -3.49
CA ILE A 31 3.00 -8.23 -3.97
C ILE A 31 1.95 -7.12 -3.86
N ALA A 32 1.93 -6.37 -2.75
CA ALA A 32 1.04 -5.22 -2.61
C ALA A 32 1.29 -4.16 -3.71
N GLY A 33 2.54 -3.95 -4.11
CA GLY A 33 2.89 -3.08 -5.24
C GLY A 33 2.34 -3.58 -6.58
N ILE A 34 2.32 -4.91 -6.80
CA ILE A 34 1.68 -5.51 -7.99
C ILE A 34 0.16 -5.27 -7.96
N ILE A 35 -0.49 -5.47 -6.81
CA ILE A 35 -1.94 -5.24 -6.65
C ILE A 35 -2.29 -3.78 -6.91
N LEU A 36 -1.52 -2.84 -6.36
CA LEU A 36 -1.70 -1.41 -6.61
C LEU A 36 -1.52 -1.08 -8.09
N THR A 37 -0.49 -1.64 -8.72
CA THR A 37 -0.24 -1.48 -10.16
C THR A 37 -1.40 -1.99 -11.00
N ILE A 38 -2.01 -3.12 -10.63
CA ILE A 38 -3.19 -3.66 -11.32
C ILE A 38 -4.33 -2.62 -11.30
N GLY A 39 -4.59 -1.99 -10.15
CA GLY A 39 -5.58 -0.91 -10.03
C GLY A 39 -5.29 0.28 -10.94
N MET A 40 -4.05 0.79 -10.92
CA MET A 40 -3.65 1.93 -11.74
C MET A 40 -3.60 1.61 -13.25
N ALA A 41 -3.24 0.38 -13.63
CA ALA A 41 -3.22 -0.05 -15.02
C ALA A 41 -4.62 -0.07 -15.65
N VAL A 42 -5.65 -0.34 -14.84
CA VAL A 42 -7.04 -0.27 -15.30
C VAL A 42 -7.45 1.19 -15.54
N ASP A 43 -7.04 2.12 -14.67
CA ASP A 43 -7.39 3.55 -14.77
C ASP A 43 -6.96 4.17 -16.11
N ALA A 44 -5.72 3.94 -16.54
CA ALA A 44 -5.22 4.43 -17.83
C ALA A 44 -6.07 3.94 -19.02
N ASN A 45 -6.47 2.66 -19.00
CA ASN A 45 -7.32 2.09 -20.04
C ASN A 45 -8.74 2.66 -20.01
N VAL A 46 -9.31 2.88 -18.82
CA VAL A 46 -10.62 3.52 -18.66
C VAL A 46 -10.61 4.93 -19.22
N LEU A 47 -9.59 5.74 -18.91
CA LEU A 47 -9.46 7.10 -19.40
C LEU A 47 -9.32 7.17 -20.93
N ILE A 48 -8.51 6.29 -21.53
CA ILE A 48 -8.41 6.17 -23.00
C ILE A 48 -9.78 5.83 -23.60
N PHE A 49 -10.49 4.86 -23.03
CA PHE A 49 -11.77 4.41 -23.58
C PHE A 49 -12.89 5.45 -23.42
N GLU A 50 -12.91 6.20 -22.31
CA GLU A 50 -13.81 7.36 -22.17
C GLU A 50 -13.47 8.42 -23.22
N ARG A 51 -12.19 8.73 -23.41
CA ARG A 51 -11.80 9.73 -24.41
C ARG A 51 -12.18 9.32 -25.83
N ILE A 52 -11.92 8.06 -26.21
CA ILE A 52 -12.39 7.53 -27.51
C ILE A 52 -13.91 7.62 -27.62
N ARG A 53 -14.66 7.33 -26.55
CA ARG A 53 -16.13 7.46 -26.53
C ARG A 53 -16.60 8.90 -26.72
N GLU A 54 -15.95 9.88 -26.10
CA GLU A 54 -16.24 11.30 -26.30
C GLU A 54 -16.04 11.69 -27.78
N GLU A 55 -14.95 11.26 -28.40
CA GLU A 55 -14.64 11.53 -29.80
C GLU A 55 -15.63 10.86 -30.77
N LEU A 56 -16.08 9.63 -30.46
CA LEU A 56 -17.13 8.94 -31.22
C LEU A 56 -18.49 9.65 -31.08
N ARG A 57 -18.85 10.12 -29.88
CA ARG A 57 -20.07 10.91 -29.65
C ARG A 57 -20.06 12.25 -30.38
N ALA A 58 -18.87 12.81 -30.61
CA ALA A 58 -18.68 13.99 -31.46
C ALA A 58 -18.81 13.71 -32.97
N GLY A 59 -19.12 12.47 -33.37
CA GLY A 59 -19.37 12.08 -34.75
C GLY A 59 -18.11 11.73 -35.56
N LYS A 60 -16.95 11.58 -34.92
CA LYS A 60 -15.72 11.17 -35.61
C LYS A 60 -15.79 9.70 -36.04
N THR A 61 -15.12 9.37 -37.14
CA THR A 61 -14.96 7.98 -37.56
C THR A 61 -14.14 7.20 -36.53
N VAL A 62 -14.36 5.88 -36.45
CA VAL A 62 -13.71 4.98 -35.47
C VAL A 62 -12.19 5.18 -35.40
N ARG A 63 -11.51 5.24 -36.54
CA ARG A 63 -10.06 5.39 -36.61
C ARG A 63 -9.59 6.76 -36.10
N VAL A 64 -10.25 7.83 -36.51
CA VAL A 64 -9.93 9.20 -36.06
C VAL A 64 -10.23 9.38 -34.57
N ALA A 65 -11.30 8.74 -34.07
CA ALA A 65 -11.65 8.75 -32.66
C ALA A 65 -10.62 8.00 -31.81
N ILE A 66 -10.10 6.85 -32.28
CA ILE A 66 -8.98 6.15 -31.64
C ILE A 66 -7.76 7.07 -31.56
N ASP A 67 -7.29 7.59 -32.70
CA ASP A 67 -6.08 8.42 -32.72
C ASP A 67 -6.22 9.70 -31.88
N SER A 68 -7.37 10.37 -31.94
CA SER A 68 -7.68 11.54 -31.11
C SER A 68 -7.76 11.17 -29.63
N GLY A 69 -8.36 10.02 -29.31
CA GLY A 69 -8.54 9.54 -27.95
C GLY A 69 -7.21 9.29 -27.24
N TYR A 70 -6.29 8.58 -27.91
CA TYR A 70 -4.94 8.37 -27.38
C TYR A 70 -4.16 9.68 -27.24
N GLY A 71 -4.20 10.56 -28.25
CA GLY A 71 -3.48 11.83 -28.20
C GLY A 71 -3.95 12.73 -27.04
N ASN A 72 -5.26 12.79 -26.80
CA ASN A 72 -5.85 13.61 -25.75
C ASN A 72 -5.69 13.00 -24.35
N ALA A 73 -5.67 11.67 -24.23
CA ALA A 73 -5.49 10.99 -22.95
C ALA A 73 -4.02 10.93 -22.50
N LEU A 74 -3.05 10.96 -23.43
CA LEU A 74 -1.63 10.73 -23.16
C LEU A 74 -1.06 11.64 -22.09
N SER A 75 -1.31 12.96 -22.17
CA SER A 75 -0.78 13.89 -21.16
C SER A 75 -1.33 13.58 -19.78
N ALA A 76 -2.64 13.37 -19.65
CA ALA A 76 -3.27 13.11 -18.36
C ALA A 76 -2.79 11.79 -17.73
N ILE A 77 -2.58 10.75 -18.55
CA ILE A 77 -2.08 9.45 -18.09
C ILE A 77 -0.63 9.55 -17.59
N ILE A 78 0.22 10.23 -18.36
CA ILE A 78 1.61 10.46 -17.96
C ILE A 78 1.65 11.28 -16.67
N ASP A 79 0.86 12.36 -16.60
CA ASP A 79 0.82 13.23 -15.42
C ASP A 79 0.35 12.49 -14.16
N ALA A 80 -0.67 11.63 -14.29
CA ALA A 80 -1.20 10.83 -13.19
C ALA A 80 -0.22 9.77 -12.65
N ASN A 81 0.75 9.34 -13.47
CA ASN A 81 1.70 8.29 -13.09
C ASN A 81 3.09 8.84 -12.68
N ILE A 82 3.47 10.05 -13.13
CA ILE A 82 4.79 10.64 -12.80
C ILE A 82 4.95 10.84 -11.29
N THR A 83 3.94 11.35 -10.60
CA THR A 83 4.02 11.58 -9.14
C THR A 83 4.27 10.28 -8.39
N THR A 84 3.52 9.23 -8.71
CA THR A 84 3.69 7.90 -8.11
C THR A 84 5.04 7.28 -8.47
N PHE A 85 5.52 7.51 -9.70
CA PHE A 85 6.84 7.06 -10.12
C PHE A 85 7.97 7.77 -9.37
N ILE A 86 7.85 9.08 -9.10
CA ILE A 86 8.78 9.85 -8.26
C ILE A 86 8.82 9.25 -6.85
N VAL A 87 7.66 8.98 -6.25
CA VAL A 87 7.58 8.33 -4.93
C VAL A 87 8.27 6.96 -4.96
N GLY A 88 8.00 6.15 -5.99
CA GLY A 88 8.63 4.86 -6.18
C GLY A 88 10.15 4.95 -6.22
N ILE A 89 10.73 5.94 -6.92
CA ILE A 89 12.19 6.15 -6.94
C ILE A 89 12.72 6.51 -5.55
N VAL A 90 12.07 7.45 -4.86
CA VAL A 90 12.49 7.87 -3.50
C VAL A 90 12.42 6.69 -2.54
N LEU A 91 11.36 5.88 -2.61
CA LEU A 91 11.20 4.68 -1.81
C LEU A 91 12.25 3.61 -2.14
N TYR A 92 12.67 3.50 -3.40
CA TYR A 92 13.71 2.56 -3.79
C TYR A 92 15.08 2.94 -3.22
N GLU A 93 15.43 4.22 -3.27
CA GLU A 93 16.71 4.73 -2.76
C GLU A 93 16.77 4.72 -1.23
N PHE A 94 15.75 5.30 -0.58
CA PHE A 94 15.74 5.53 0.87
C PHE A 94 15.01 4.45 1.68
N GLY A 95 14.15 3.66 1.03
CA GLY A 95 13.53 2.52 1.69
C GLY A 95 14.55 1.41 1.96
N THR A 96 14.20 0.51 2.86
CA THR A 96 15.04 -0.63 3.25
C THR A 96 14.26 -1.94 3.11
N GLY A 97 14.99 -3.04 2.94
CA GLY A 97 14.45 -4.40 2.91
C GLY A 97 13.15 -4.53 2.11
N PRO A 98 11.99 -4.81 2.74
CA PRO A 98 10.71 -4.98 2.05
C PRO A 98 10.21 -3.75 1.28
N ILE A 99 10.50 -2.52 1.74
CA ILE A 99 10.06 -1.28 1.06
C ILE A 99 10.71 -1.14 -0.31
N ARG A 100 12.00 -1.52 -0.44
CA ARG A 100 12.68 -1.51 -1.74
C ARG A 100 12.04 -2.47 -2.73
N GLY A 101 11.60 -3.64 -2.24
CA GLY A 101 10.84 -4.60 -3.04
C GLY A 101 9.53 -4.01 -3.55
N PHE A 102 8.74 -3.37 -2.67
CA PHE A 102 7.53 -2.65 -3.06
C PHE A 102 7.80 -1.54 -4.08
N ALA A 103 8.81 -0.72 -3.83
CA ALA A 103 9.18 0.40 -4.70
C ALA A 103 9.56 -0.08 -6.12
N LEU A 104 10.33 -1.17 -6.20
CA LEU A 104 10.72 -1.77 -7.46
C LEU A 104 9.51 -2.30 -8.23
N THR A 105 8.62 -3.06 -7.57
CA THR A 105 7.42 -3.59 -8.24
C THR A 105 6.49 -2.48 -8.71
N LEU A 106 6.36 -1.40 -7.93
CA LEU A 106 5.60 -0.21 -8.28
C LEU A 106 6.18 0.52 -9.51
N CYS A 107 7.49 0.82 -9.51
CA CYS A 107 8.14 1.51 -10.62
C CYS A 107 8.06 0.72 -11.93
N VAL A 108 8.39 -0.57 -11.88
CA VAL A 108 8.29 -1.46 -13.05
C VAL A 108 6.84 -1.57 -13.50
N GLY A 109 5.91 -1.67 -12.55
CA GLY A 109 4.49 -1.72 -12.78
C GLY A 109 3.95 -0.50 -13.54
N ILE A 110 4.34 0.70 -13.12
CA ILE A 110 3.94 1.95 -13.79
C ILE A 110 4.50 2.01 -15.21
N VAL A 111 5.78 1.71 -15.41
CA VAL A 111 6.40 1.76 -16.75
C VAL A 111 5.74 0.74 -17.68
N SER A 112 5.53 -0.47 -17.18
CA SER A 112 4.87 -1.54 -17.91
C SER A 112 3.41 -1.20 -18.22
N SER A 113 2.68 -0.61 -17.28
CA SER A 113 1.28 -0.23 -17.48
C SER A 113 1.13 0.89 -18.50
N LEU A 114 2.02 1.89 -18.48
CA LEU A 114 2.07 2.94 -19.50
C LEU A 114 2.36 2.34 -20.88
N PHE A 115 3.30 1.40 -20.96
CA PHE A 115 3.62 0.72 -22.22
C PHE A 115 2.44 -0.10 -22.74
N THR A 116 1.80 -0.93 -21.90
CA THR A 116 0.66 -1.74 -22.34
C THR A 116 -0.54 -0.86 -22.70
N ALA A 117 -0.84 0.16 -21.89
CA ALA A 117 -1.96 1.07 -22.13
C ALA A 117 -1.76 1.98 -23.34
N LEU A 118 -0.55 2.45 -23.66
CA LEU A 118 -0.33 3.40 -24.76
C LEU A 118 0.12 2.75 -26.07
N VAL A 119 0.88 1.64 -25.99
CA VAL A 119 1.46 1.00 -27.16
C VAL A 119 0.71 -0.27 -27.53
N VAL A 120 0.54 -1.20 -26.58
CA VAL A 120 -0.06 -2.51 -26.87
C VAL A 120 -1.52 -2.38 -27.25
N THR A 121 -2.34 -1.72 -26.42
CA THR A 121 -3.77 -1.56 -26.73
C THR A 121 -3.98 -0.77 -28.03
N ARG A 122 -3.19 0.29 -28.25
CA ARG A 122 -3.26 1.09 -29.48
C ARG A 122 -2.94 0.25 -30.71
N SER A 123 -1.92 -0.61 -30.61
CA SER A 123 -1.54 -1.52 -31.70
C SER A 123 -2.65 -2.52 -32.00
N ILE A 124 -3.31 -3.06 -30.98
CA ILE A 124 -4.46 -3.96 -31.13
C ILE A 124 -5.62 -3.24 -31.82
N PHE A 125 -5.98 -2.03 -31.39
CA PHE A 125 -7.04 -1.24 -32.02
C PHE A 125 -6.71 -0.91 -33.48
N ASN A 126 -5.48 -0.52 -33.76
CA ASN A 126 -5.03 -0.21 -35.12
C ASN A 126 -5.08 -1.45 -36.02
N ALA A 127 -4.61 -2.60 -35.54
CA ALA A 127 -4.67 -3.85 -36.30
C ALA A 127 -6.11 -4.30 -36.57
N TYR A 128 -6.99 -4.19 -35.59
CA TYR A 128 -8.40 -4.53 -35.73
C TYR A 128 -9.14 -3.61 -36.73
N THR A 129 -8.81 -2.32 -36.71
CA THR A 129 -9.44 -1.31 -37.57
C THR A 129 -8.76 -1.12 -38.93
N SER A 130 -7.57 -1.69 -39.15
CA SER A 130 -6.89 -1.66 -40.46
C SER A 130 -7.42 -2.69 -41.45
N GLY A 131 -7.97 -3.80 -40.97
CA GLY A 131 -8.45 -4.92 -41.82
C GLY A 131 -9.98 -4.98 -41.99
N SER A 132 -10.74 -4.11 -41.33
CA SER A 132 -12.20 -4.18 -41.31
C SER A 132 -12.84 -2.82 -41.61
N SER A 133 -13.96 -2.82 -42.33
CA SER A 133 -14.89 -1.68 -42.47
C SER A 133 -15.71 -1.48 -41.18
N THR A 134 -15.08 -1.63 -40.01
CA THR A 134 -15.77 -1.55 -38.72
C THR A 134 -16.30 -0.14 -38.51
N THR A 135 -17.62 0.00 -38.66
CA THR A 135 -18.35 1.26 -38.47
C THR A 135 -18.69 1.51 -37.00
N SER A 136 -18.51 0.52 -36.13
CA SER A 136 -18.79 0.64 -34.69
C SER A 136 -17.76 -0.08 -33.83
N LEU A 137 -17.43 0.55 -32.71
CA LEU A 137 -16.65 -0.02 -31.62
C LEU A 137 -17.62 -0.34 -30.49
N SER A 138 -17.64 -1.59 -30.03
CA SER A 138 -18.33 -1.98 -28.79
C SER A 138 -17.50 -1.54 -27.57
N ILE A 139 -17.30 -0.22 -27.44
CA ILE A 139 -16.80 0.40 -26.21
C ILE A 139 -17.97 0.73 -25.27
N GLY A 140 -19.21 0.63 -25.77
CA GLY A 140 -20.46 0.65 -24.99
C GLY A 140 -20.76 1.99 -24.32
N PRO A 141 -22.01 2.50 -24.36
CA PRO A 141 -22.35 3.60 -23.48
C PRO A 141 -22.50 3.03 -22.06
N ILE A 142 -21.68 3.50 -21.11
CA ILE A 142 -22.13 3.55 -19.72
C ILE A 142 -23.18 4.67 -19.67
N ALA A 143 -24.37 4.40 -20.22
CA ALA A 143 -25.44 5.38 -20.38
C ALA A 143 -25.90 5.95 -19.02
N PHE A 144 -25.70 5.18 -17.95
CA PHE A 144 -26.06 5.53 -16.58
C PHE A 144 -25.40 6.83 -16.07
N LEU A 145 -24.18 7.16 -16.51
CA LEU A 145 -23.46 8.37 -16.09
C LEU A 145 -23.28 9.39 -17.23
N ALA A 146 -23.71 9.05 -18.45
CA ALA A 146 -23.57 9.94 -19.59
C ALA A 146 -24.38 11.23 -19.37
N ASN A 147 -23.68 12.34 -19.15
CA ASN A 147 -24.24 13.66 -18.82
C ASN A 147 -24.88 13.78 -17.42
N ALA A 148 -24.43 13.00 -16.43
CA ALA A 148 -24.85 13.19 -15.05
C ALA A 148 -24.50 14.60 -14.54
N LYS A 149 -25.52 15.42 -14.25
CA LYS A 149 -25.36 16.78 -13.72
C LYS A 149 -25.40 16.78 -12.20
N ILE A 150 -24.41 16.18 -11.57
CA ILE A 150 -24.31 16.15 -10.10
C ILE A 150 -23.72 17.47 -9.61
N GLY A 151 -24.45 18.17 -8.74
CA GLY A 151 -24.02 19.45 -8.16
C GLY A 151 -23.03 19.27 -7.01
N PHE A 152 -21.82 18.77 -7.27
CA PHE A 152 -20.79 18.54 -6.22
C PHE A 152 -20.54 19.76 -5.33
N LEU A 153 -20.57 20.98 -5.90
CA LEU A 153 -20.40 22.22 -5.14
C LEU A 153 -21.51 22.48 -4.13
N SER A 154 -22.72 21.97 -4.35
CA SER A 154 -23.83 22.10 -3.40
C SER A 154 -23.67 21.14 -2.20
N LEU A 155 -23.05 19.98 -2.43
CA LEU A 155 -22.79 18.96 -1.41
C LEU A 155 -21.55 19.26 -0.56
N ARG A 156 -20.72 20.24 -0.93
CA ARG A 156 -19.44 20.52 -0.27
C ARG A 156 -19.52 20.69 1.24
N LYS A 157 -20.58 21.33 1.76
CA LYS A 157 -20.75 21.57 3.20
C LYS A 157 -21.00 20.26 3.96
N ILE A 158 -21.78 19.37 3.36
CA ILE A 158 -22.05 18.04 3.92
C ILE A 158 -20.78 17.20 3.85
N ALA A 159 -20.09 17.21 2.72
CA ALA A 159 -18.83 16.49 2.53
C ALA A 159 -17.76 16.94 3.54
N PHE A 160 -17.53 18.25 3.70
CA PHE A 160 -16.59 18.78 4.70
C PHE A 160 -17.04 18.49 6.13
N GLY A 161 -18.33 18.53 6.43
CA GLY A 161 -18.86 18.15 7.74
C GLY A 161 -18.57 16.67 8.05
N ALA A 162 -18.89 15.77 7.11
CA ALA A 162 -18.67 14.33 7.27
C ALA A 162 -17.17 13.99 7.40
N SER A 163 -16.33 14.53 6.51
CA SER A 163 -14.87 14.36 6.57
C SER A 163 -14.31 14.94 7.88
N GLY A 164 -14.78 16.11 8.32
CA GLY A 164 -14.39 16.71 9.59
C GLY A 164 -14.74 15.84 10.80
N VAL A 165 -15.91 15.21 10.82
CA VAL A 165 -16.30 14.27 11.89
C VAL A 165 -15.34 13.08 11.94
N VAL A 166 -15.08 12.44 10.80
CA VAL A 166 -14.16 11.29 10.74
C VAL A 166 -12.75 11.70 11.15
N LEU A 167 -12.28 12.85 10.68
CA LEU A 167 -10.97 13.39 11.03
C LEU A 167 -10.84 13.66 12.53
N THR A 168 -11.84 14.30 13.15
CA THR A 168 -11.85 14.55 14.59
C THR A 168 -11.89 13.26 15.40
N ALA A 169 -12.68 12.27 15.00
CA ALA A 169 -12.70 10.96 15.64
C ALA A 169 -11.35 10.24 15.55
N GLY A 170 -10.70 10.29 14.38
CA GLY A 170 -9.36 9.74 14.17
C GLY A 170 -8.31 10.42 15.04
N ILE A 171 -8.28 11.75 15.07
CA ILE A 171 -7.35 12.52 15.92
C ILE A 171 -7.60 12.23 17.40
N MET A 172 -8.86 12.20 17.84
CA MET A 172 -9.19 11.86 19.23
C MET A 172 -8.75 10.44 19.60
N SER A 173 -8.89 9.48 18.68
CA SER A 173 -8.38 8.11 18.89
C SER A 173 -6.86 8.12 19.04
N ILE A 174 -6.11 8.84 18.20
CA ILE A 174 -4.65 8.95 18.32
C ILE A 174 -4.26 9.52 19.69
N PHE A 175 -4.94 10.55 20.18
CA PHE A 175 -4.68 11.08 21.52
C PHE A 175 -5.06 10.10 22.64
N ALA A 176 -6.18 9.39 22.49
CA ALA A 176 -6.65 8.42 23.48
C ALA A 176 -5.73 7.19 23.61
N HIS A 177 -5.04 6.81 22.54
CA HIS A 177 -4.06 5.71 22.52
C HIS A 177 -2.62 6.18 22.80
N ASN A 178 -2.42 7.43 23.26
CA ASN A 178 -1.09 8.03 23.48
C ASN A 178 -0.19 8.05 22.23
N GLY A 179 -0.79 8.13 21.04
CA GLY A 179 -0.10 8.12 19.76
C GLY A 179 -0.52 6.95 18.87
N LEU A 180 0.26 6.75 17.80
CA LEU A 180 0.13 5.58 16.92
C LEU A 180 1.01 4.46 17.46
N THR A 181 0.50 3.23 17.51
CA THR A 181 1.25 2.06 17.97
C THR A 181 2.35 1.71 16.96
N PRO A 182 3.65 1.92 17.28
CA PRO A 182 4.73 1.60 16.37
C PRO A 182 4.93 0.08 16.31
N GLY A 183 5.12 -0.46 15.11
CA GLY A 183 5.60 -1.82 14.93
C GLY A 183 7.06 -1.99 15.38
N ILE A 184 7.52 -3.23 15.45
CA ILE A 184 8.91 -3.56 15.84
C ILE A 184 9.96 -2.93 14.92
N ASP A 185 9.58 -2.62 13.67
CA ASP A 185 10.45 -1.94 12.69
C ASP A 185 10.90 -0.56 13.17
N PHE A 186 10.08 0.10 14.01
CA PHE A 186 10.35 1.45 14.52
C PHE A 186 10.69 1.42 16.01
N ALA A 187 9.97 0.62 16.80
CA ALA A 187 10.18 0.53 18.23
C ALA A 187 11.44 -0.25 18.62
N GLY A 188 11.88 -1.19 17.77
CA GLY A 188 12.83 -2.23 18.16
C GLY A 188 12.18 -3.26 19.10
N GLY A 189 12.63 -4.50 19.02
CA GLY A 189 12.10 -5.58 19.86
C GLY A 189 12.05 -6.94 19.19
N THR A 190 11.35 -7.84 19.84
CA THR A 190 11.07 -9.21 19.40
C THR A 190 9.58 -9.37 19.15
N LEU A 191 9.22 -9.96 18.01
CA LEU A 191 7.86 -10.39 17.66
C LEU A 191 7.85 -11.91 17.48
N LEU A 192 6.91 -12.55 18.15
CA LEU A 192 6.65 -13.99 18.03
C LEU A 192 5.20 -14.21 17.65
N GLU A 193 4.99 -15.00 16.61
CA GLU A 193 3.68 -15.52 16.20
C GLU A 193 3.66 -17.02 16.51
N LEU A 194 2.80 -17.40 17.43
CA LEU A 194 2.75 -18.73 18.03
C LEU A 194 1.38 -19.36 17.79
N HIS A 195 1.38 -20.65 17.47
CA HIS A 195 0.19 -21.44 17.20
C HIS A 195 -0.02 -22.47 18.30
N PHE A 196 -1.21 -22.50 18.88
CA PHE A 196 -1.59 -23.42 19.95
C PHE A 196 -2.84 -24.23 19.57
N ASP A 197 -2.77 -25.54 19.78
CA ASP A 197 -3.87 -26.47 19.56
C ASP A 197 -3.91 -27.50 20.71
N PRO A 198 -4.90 -27.44 21.63
CA PRO A 198 -6.07 -26.55 21.62
C PRO A 198 -5.74 -25.08 21.95
N PRO A 199 -6.61 -24.12 21.58
CA PRO A 199 -6.36 -22.68 21.72
C PRO A 199 -6.16 -22.24 23.17
N VAL A 200 -5.15 -21.39 23.39
CA VAL A 200 -4.80 -20.83 24.71
C VAL A 200 -5.39 -19.43 24.88
N GLN A 201 -5.79 -19.07 26.10
CA GLN A 201 -6.26 -17.72 26.41
C GLN A 201 -5.07 -16.76 26.62
N VAL A 202 -5.24 -15.50 26.20
CA VAL A 202 -4.24 -14.44 26.36
C VAL A 202 -3.80 -14.28 27.82
N GLU A 203 -4.75 -14.35 28.76
CA GLU A 203 -4.47 -14.24 30.20
C GLU A 203 -3.61 -15.40 30.74
N THR A 204 -3.79 -16.60 30.21
CA THR A 204 -2.92 -17.74 30.57
C THR A 204 -1.50 -17.45 30.13
N LEU A 205 -1.30 -17.04 28.87
CA LEU A 205 0.01 -16.62 28.36
C LEU A 205 0.62 -15.51 29.22
N ARG A 206 -0.17 -14.48 29.53
CA ARG A 206 0.27 -13.34 30.34
C ARG A 206 0.79 -13.77 31.72
N ASN A 207 0.14 -14.75 32.35
CA ASN A 207 0.57 -15.29 33.62
C ASN A 207 1.87 -16.09 33.52
N GLU A 208 2.02 -16.92 32.48
CA GLU A 208 3.25 -17.70 32.25
C GLU A 208 4.46 -16.80 31.94
N LEU A 209 4.23 -15.64 31.31
CA LEU A 209 5.30 -14.69 30.95
C LEU A 209 5.73 -13.76 32.10
N LYS A 210 5.22 -13.93 33.33
CA LYS A 210 5.67 -13.14 34.49
C LYS A 210 7.12 -13.40 34.90
N GLN A 211 7.61 -14.61 34.62
CA GLN A 211 8.96 -15.01 34.96
C GLN A 211 9.58 -15.75 33.78
N VAL A 212 10.21 -14.98 32.89
CA VAL A 212 10.92 -15.53 31.74
C VAL A 212 12.42 -15.40 32.00
N ASP A 213 13.15 -16.51 31.89
CA ASP A 213 14.61 -16.48 31.95
C ASP A 213 15.19 -16.06 30.60
N VAL A 214 15.89 -14.93 30.59
CA VAL A 214 16.59 -14.41 29.41
C VAL A 214 18.06 -14.26 29.77
N GLY A 215 18.86 -15.29 29.45
CA GLY A 215 20.31 -15.25 29.66
C GLY A 215 20.74 -15.20 31.13
N GLY A 216 19.99 -15.86 32.03
CA GLY A 216 20.28 -15.90 33.47
C GLY A 216 19.67 -14.74 34.27
N ARG A 217 18.82 -13.92 33.63
CA ARG A 217 18.05 -12.85 34.29
C ARG A 217 16.56 -13.14 34.12
N THR A 218 15.83 -13.15 35.22
CA THR A 218 14.36 -13.23 35.19
C THR A 218 13.79 -11.88 34.79
N VAL A 219 13.05 -11.86 33.70
CA VAL A 219 12.35 -10.68 33.18
C VAL A 219 10.85 -10.92 33.25
N ASP A 220 10.11 -9.92 33.74
CA ASP A 220 8.66 -9.92 33.70
C ASP A 220 8.19 -9.37 32.35
N LEU A 221 7.64 -10.26 31.53
CA LEU A 221 7.09 -9.95 30.21
C LEU A 221 5.56 -9.99 30.21
N SER A 222 4.93 -10.07 31.39
CA SER A 222 3.46 -10.06 31.50
C SER A 222 2.83 -8.72 31.14
N SER A 223 3.60 -7.63 31.10
CA SER A 223 3.16 -6.32 30.60
C SER A 223 3.31 -6.18 29.08
N SER A 224 3.91 -7.16 28.41
CA SER A 224 4.10 -7.13 26.97
C SER A 224 2.77 -7.17 26.23
N GLU A 225 2.81 -6.76 24.96
CA GLU A 225 1.64 -6.81 24.10
C GLU A 225 1.41 -8.27 23.68
N ILE A 226 0.24 -8.81 24.03
CA ILE A 226 -0.17 -10.18 23.72
C ILE A 226 -1.58 -10.10 23.16
N LYS A 227 -1.77 -10.54 21.91
CA LYS A 227 -3.06 -10.50 21.23
C LYS A 227 -3.29 -11.72 20.35
N ARG A 228 -4.56 -12.00 20.02
CA ARG A 228 -4.92 -12.98 19.00
C ARG A 228 -4.62 -12.41 17.61
N PHE A 229 -4.13 -13.24 16.70
CA PHE A 229 -3.78 -12.81 15.34
C PHE A 229 -4.31 -13.79 14.30
N GLY A 230 -5.23 -13.34 13.43
CA GLY A 230 -5.80 -14.18 12.37
C GLY A 230 -6.84 -15.18 12.87
N SER A 231 -6.44 -16.18 13.66
CA SER A 231 -7.31 -17.27 14.15
C SER A 231 -7.40 -17.32 15.68
N ALA A 232 -8.28 -18.17 16.22
CA ALA A 232 -8.39 -18.38 17.66
C ALA A 232 -7.17 -19.12 18.27
N ASN A 233 -6.39 -19.81 17.43
CA ASN A 233 -5.25 -20.63 17.84
C ASN A 233 -3.92 -19.87 17.74
N ASP A 234 -3.92 -18.73 17.05
CA ASP A 234 -2.72 -17.96 16.77
C ASP A 234 -2.65 -16.73 17.70
N LEU A 235 -1.53 -16.63 18.41
CA LEU A 235 -1.22 -15.57 19.35
C LEU A 235 0.05 -14.85 18.90
N LEU A 236 0.01 -13.53 19.00
CA LEU A 236 1.14 -12.65 18.72
C LEU A 236 1.62 -12.06 20.04
N ILE A 237 2.91 -12.23 20.32
CA ILE A 237 3.61 -11.62 21.45
C ILE A 237 4.61 -10.62 20.89
N ARG A 238 4.53 -9.38 21.38
CA ARG A 238 5.53 -8.35 21.11
C ARG A 238 6.16 -7.88 22.39
N VAL A 239 7.48 -7.85 22.38
CA VAL A 239 8.29 -7.29 23.46
C VAL A 239 9.19 -6.22 22.86
N THR A 240 9.05 -4.99 23.35
CA THR A 240 9.99 -3.92 23.05
C THR A 240 11.30 -4.19 23.81
N GLU A 241 12.43 -4.12 23.11
CA GLU A 241 13.75 -4.31 23.70
C GLU A 241 14.44 -2.95 23.84
N GLU A 242 15.09 -2.69 24.97
CA GLU A 242 15.91 -1.50 25.17
C GLU A 242 17.41 -1.79 24.93
N GLU A 243 17.85 -3.04 25.15
CA GLU A 243 19.23 -3.47 24.99
C GLU A 243 19.40 -4.40 23.78
N THR A 244 20.54 -4.28 23.09
CA THR A 244 20.84 -5.13 21.92
C THR A 244 21.39 -6.47 22.39
N GLY A 245 20.91 -7.58 21.81
CA GLY A 245 21.48 -8.92 22.05
C GLY A 245 20.77 -9.77 23.11
N THR A 246 19.62 -9.34 23.63
CA THR A 246 18.81 -10.16 24.55
C THR A 246 18.10 -11.30 23.82
N ASN A 247 18.28 -12.56 24.23
CA ASN A 247 17.60 -13.71 23.62
C ASN A 247 16.16 -13.89 24.15
N ILE A 248 15.36 -12.80 24.16
CA ILE A 248 14.00 -12.79 24.69
C ILE A 248 13.14 -13.85 24.00
N ALA A 249 13.25 -13.96 22.68
CA ALA A 249 12.52 -14.95 21.90
C ALA A 249 12.74 -16.39 22.42
N ASP A 250 14.00 -16.74 22.73
CA ASP A 250 14.34 -18.08 23.18
C ASP A 250 13.86 -18.32 24.62
N GLY A 251 13.96 -17.32 25.49
CA GLY A 251 13.39 -17.36 26.84
C GLY A 251 11.88 -17.60 26.81
N ILE A 252 11.13 -16.81 26.02
CA ILE A 252 9.68 -16.97 25.85
C ILE A 252 9.34 -18.37 25.36
N LYS A 253 10.01 -18.83 24.30
CA LYS A 253 9.77 -20.16 23.73
C LYS A 253 10.05 -21.27 24.75
N ALA A 254 11.13 -21.16 25.53
CA ALA A 254 11.46 -22.14 26.56
C ALA A 254 10.39 -22.19 27.66
N THR A 255 10.00 -21.04 28.21
CA THR A 255 8.95 -20.94 29.24
C THR A 255 7.63 -21.52 28.75
N LEU A 256 7.16 -21.09 27.57
CA LEU A 256 5.87 -21.54 27.04
C LEU A 256 5.89 -23.02 26.63
N LYS A 257 7.01 -23.53 26.13
CA LYS A 257 7.15 -24.96 25.80
C LYS A 257 7.05 -25.84 27.05
N THR A 258 7.52 -25.37 28.19
CA THR A 258 7.38 -26.10 29.47
C THR A 258 5.97 -25.95 30.05
N ALA A 259 5.41 -24.74 30.05
CA ALA A 259 4.12 -24.45 30.69
C ALA A 259 2.90 -24.95 29.89
N LEU A 260 2.99 -24.95 28.56
CA LEU A 260 1.87 -25.20 27.64
C LEU A 260 2.15 -26.38 26.70
N ALA A 261 2.91 -27.37 27.17
CA ALA A 261 3.29 -28.54 26.38
C ALA A 261 2.08 -29.26 25.76
N ASP A 262 0.96 -29.33 26.49
CA ASP A 262 -0.28 -30.00 26.04
C ASP A 262 -1.03 -29.21 24.94
N ASN A 263 -0.71 -27.93 24.77
CA ASN A 263 -1.29 -27.05 23.75
C ASN A 263 -0.37 -26.87 22.53
N ILE A 264 0.83 -27.45 22.56
CA ILE A 264 1.81 -27.36 21.48
C ILE A 264 1.78 -28.68 20.72
N GLY A 265 1.22 -28.66 19.51
CA GLY A 265 1.21 -29.81 18.63
C GLY A 265 2.62 -30.22 18.16
N ALA A 266 2.71 -31.40 17.53
CA ALA A 266 3.98 -31.90 16.96
C ALA A 266 4.48 -31.10 15.74
N SER A 267 3.66 -30.18 15.20
CA SER A 267 4.01 -29.28 14.11
C SER A 267 4.76 -28.04 14.61
N ASP A 268 5.32 -27.25 13.68
CA ASP A 268 6.01 -26.00 14.04
C ASP A 268 5.01 -24.99 14.63
N TRP A 269 5.00 -24.91 15.96
CA TRP A 269 4.17 -24.01 16.75
C TRP A 269 4.67 -22.57 16.72
N VAL A 270 5.88 -22.31 16.22
CA VAL A 270 6.41 -20.95 15.99
C VAL A 270 6.21 -20.61 14.51
N ARG A 271 5.18 -19.83 14.20
CA ARG A 271 4.85 -19.44 12.82
C ARG A 271 5.79 -18.36 12.30
N ARG A 272 6.17 -17.42 13.16
CA ARG A 272 7.02 -16.28 12.81
C ARG A 272 7.82 -15.82 14.01
N GLN A 273 9.10 -15.52 13.77
CA GLN A 273 9.97 -14.86 14.75
C GLN A 273 10.73 -13.76 14.03
N GLU A 274 10.54 -12.52 14.48
CA GLU A 274 11.24 -11.34 13.97
C GLU A 274 11.91 -10.62 15.12
N LYS A 275 13.12 -10.11 14.87
CA LYS A 275 13.87 -9.34 15.86
C LYS A 275 14.50 -8.13 15.18
N VAL A 276 14.26 -6.96 15.75
CA VAL A 276 14.83 -5.68 15.30
C VAL A 276 15.55 -5.04 16.47
N GLY A 277 16.83 -4.73 16.31
CA GLY A 277 17.59 -4.02 17.35
C GLY A 277 17.13 -2.57 17.50
N PRO A 278 17.20 -1.96 18.70
CA PRO A 278 16.71 -0.59 18.93
C PRO A 278 17.37 0.45 18.01
N ARG A 279 18.68 0.32 17.80
CA ARG A 279 19.45 1.18 16.89
C ARG A 279 19.00 1.05 15.43
N ILE A 280 18.68 -0.18 15.00
CA ILE A 280 18.18 -0.43 13.64
C ILE A 280 16.81 0.24 13.50
N GLY A 281 15.95 0.14 14.52
CA GLY A 281 14.65 0.81 14.52
C GLY A 281 14.73 2.33 14.39
N GLU A 282 15.66 2.96 15.11
CA GLU A 282 15.91 4.41 15.00
C GLU A 282 16.38 4.81 13.59
N GLU A 283 17.33 4.05 13.02
CA GLU A 283 17.84 4.29 11.67
C GLU A 283 16.74 4.12 10.59
N LEU A 284 15.89 3.09 10.73
CA LEU A 284 14.75 2.82 9.86
C LEU A 284 13.70 3.95 9.94
N THR A 285 13.39 4.41 11.15
CA THR A 285 12.48 5.54 11.38
C THR A 285 12.99 6.79 10.69
N GLY A 286 14.27 7.14 10.90
CA GLY A 286 14.87 8.31 10.29
C GLY A 286 14.95 8.24 8.76
N ALA A 287 15.16 7.04 8.19
CA ALA A 287 15.10 6.83 6.74
C ALA A 287 13.69 7.02 6.18
N ALA A 288 12.67 6.44 6.83
CA ALA A 288 11.28 6.56 6.42
C ALA A 288 10.80 8.02 6.42
N VAL A 289 11.07 8.78 7.49
CA VAL A 289 10.69 10.20 7.58
C VAL A 289 11.34 11.03 6.47
N ARG A 290 12.64 10.81 6.20
CA ARG A 290 13.34 11.50 5.11
C ARG A 290 12.75 11.16 3.74
N ALA A 291 12.41 9.89 3.50
CA ALA A 291 11.76 9.46 2.27
C ALA A 291 10.41 10.15 2.07
N VAL A 292 9.58 10.22 3.11
CA VAL A 292 8.28 10.90 3.07
C VAL A 292 8.44 12.39 2.72
N LEU A 293 9.30 13.09 3.46
CA LEU A 293 9.50 14.53 3.26
C LEU A 293 10.07 14.85 1.87
N LEU A 294 11.03 14.05 1.40
CA LEU A 294 11.59 14.22 0.07
C LEU A 294 10.56 13.95 -1.03
N SER A 295 9.79 12.87 -0.91
CA SER A 295 8.69 12.55 -1.83
C SER A 295 7.68 13.68 -1.92
N LEU A 296 7.20 14.19 -0.79
CA LEU A 296 6.25 15.31 -0.74
C LEU A 296 6.83 16.58 -1.39
N ALA A 297 8.10 16.90 -1.12
CA ALA A 297 8.76 18.04 -1.73
C ALA A 297 8.86 17.90 -3.27
N LEU A 298 9.23 16.71 -3.77
CA LEU A 298 9.32 16.47 -5.20
C LEU A 298 7.96 16.49 -5.91
N ILE A 299 6.91 15.94 -5.26
CA ILE A 299 5.52 16.05 -5.77
C ILE A 299 5.12 17.52 -5.85
N LEU A 300 5.39 18.32 -4.81
CA LEU A 300 5.08 19.76 -4.80
C LEU A 300 5.78 20.50 -5.94
N VAL A 301 7.06 20.24 -6.16
CA VAL A 301 7.83 20.85 -7.25
C VAL A 301 7.24 20.46 -8.60
N TYR A 302 6.92 19.18 -8.80
CA TYR A 302 6.30 18.69 -10.03
C TYR A 302 4.94 19.34 -10.27
N MET A 303 4.06 19.37 -9.26
CA MET A 303 2.72 19.95 -9.35
C MET A 303 2.77 21.45 -9.61
N ALA A 304 3.65 22.18 -8.93
CA ALA A 304 3.84 23.62 -9.14
C ALA A 304 4.29 23.93 -10.57
N TRP A 305 5.24 23.14 -11.10
CA TRP A 305 5.70 23.28 -12.48
C TRP A 305 4.60 22.90 -13.49
N ARG A 306 3.90 21.78 -13.27
CA ARG A 306 2.95 21.20 -14.22
C ARG A 306 1.67 22.02 -14.38
N PHE A 307 1.10 22.52 -13.27
CA PHE A 307 -0.22 23.16 -13.27
C PHE A 307 -0.19 24.68 -13.39
N LYS A 308 1.01 25.31 -13.37
CA LYS A 308 1.25 26.77 -13.52
C LYS A 308 0.55 27.67 -12.49
N GLN A 309 -0.48 27.19 -11.79
CA GLN A 309 -1.21 27.87 -10.73
C GLN A 309 -0.88 27.18 -9.41
N PHE A 310 -0.09 27.85 -8.59
CA PHE A 310 0.38 27.35 -7.30
C PHE A 310 -0.76 26.93 -6.35
N LEU A 311 -1.93 27.57 -6.46
CA LEU A 311 -3.11 27.23 -5.66
C LEU A 311 -3.59 25.79 -5.86
N TYR A 312 -3.55 25.24 -7.07
CA TYR A 312 -3.97 23.84 -7.29
C TYR A 312 -3.00 22.86 -6.65
N GLY A 313 -1.70 23.17 -6.65
CA GLY A 313 -0.69 22.39 -5.95
C GLY A 313 -0.92 22.39 -4.43
N ILE A 314 -1.18 23.56 -3.84
CA ILE A 314 -1.50 23.66 -2.41
C ILE A 314 -2.77 22.87 -2.07
N ALA A 315 -3.83 23.02 -2.88
CA ALA A 315 -5.09 22.32 -2.65
C ALA A 315 -4.93 20.80 -2.70
N ALA A 316 -4.16 20.29 -3.67
CA ALA A 316 -3.83 18.88 -3.78
C ALA A 316 -3.05 18.39 -2.55
N VAL A 317 -2.07 19.15 -2.08
CA VAL A 317 -1.29 18.78 -0.89
C VAL A 317 -2.13 18.79 0.38
N VAL A 318 -3.02 19.78 0.55
CA VAL A 318 -3.95 19.78 1.69
C VAL A 318 -4.86 18.56 1.65
N ALA A 319 -5.34 18.16 0.48
CA ALA A 319 -6.12 16.94 0.31
C ALA A 319 -5.31 15.68 0.66
N LEU A 320 -4.05 15.58 0.21
CA LEU A 320 -3.17 14.46 0.57
C LEU A 320 -2.91 14.38 2.07
N PHE A 321 -2.62 15.50 2.73
CA PHE A 321 -2.47 15.52 4.20
C PHE A 321 -3.75 15.10 4.90
N HIS A 322 -4.91 15.55 4.41
CA HIS A 322 -6.20 15.10 4.94
C HIS A 322 -6.34 13.58 4.82
N ASP A 323 -6.05 13.00 3.65
CA ASP A 323 -6.21 11.57 3.40
C ASP A 323 -5.23 10.72 4.24
N VAL A 324 -4.00 11.20 4.40
CA VAL A 324 -3.01 10.59 5.29
C VAL A 324 -3.44 10.65 6.76
N ILE A 325 -3.93 11.80 7.25
CA ILE A 325 -4.38 11.89 8.66
C ILE A 325 -5.63 11.03 8.88
N LEU A 326 -6.55 10.98 7.90
CA LEU A 326 -7.75 10.15 8.00
C LEU A 326 -7.38 8.66 8.06
N THR A 327 -6.47 8.20 7.20
CA THR A 327 -5.99 6.81 7.19
C THR A 327 -5.24 6.46 8.48
N LEU A 328 -4.36 7.35 8.98
CA LEU A 328 -3.72 7.19 10.28
C LEU A 328 -4.71 7.15 11.44
N GLY A 329 -5.75 7.99 11.39
CA GLY A 329 -6.83 7.99 12.36
C GLY A 329 -7.61 6.67 12.37
N LEU A 330 -7.89 6.10 11.20
CA LEU A 330 -8.53 4.79 11.08
C LEU A 330 -7.64 3.67 11.62
N ILE A 331 -6.34 3.70 11.32
CA ILE A 331 -5.34 2.76 11.87
C ILE A 331 -5.36 2.82 13.40
N SER A 332 -5.38 4.03 13.98
CA SER A 332 -5.49 4.22 15.43
C SER A 332 -6.79 3.66 16.01
N ILE A 333 -7.94 3.92 15.35
CA ILE A 333 -9.26 3.44 15.80
C ILE A 333 -9.31 1.90 15.82
N LEU A 334 -8.64 1.25 14.87
CA LEU A 334 -8.59 -0.19 14.74
C LEU A 334 -7.48 -0.84 15.57
N ASP A 335 -6.74 -0.05 16.36
CA ASP A 335 -5.58 -0.50 17.14
C ASP A 335 -4.56 -1.26 16.26
N MET A 336 -4.39 -0.77 15.02
CA MET A 336 -3.46 -1.30 14.05
C MET A 336 -2.09 -0.64 14.21
N GLU A 337 -1.05 -1.41 13.90
CA GLU A 337 0.33 -0.95 14.04
C GLU A 337 0.82 -0.22 12.79
N ILE A 338 1.69 0.76 13.01
CA ILE A 338 2.48 1.35 11.95
C ILE A 338 3.70 0.46 11.71
N THR A 339 3.69 -0.31 10.62
CA THR A 339 4.85 -1.09 10.14
C THR A 339 5.45 -0.42 8.90
N LEU A 340 6.62 -0.88 8.45
CA LEU A 340 7.20 -0.42 7.19
C LEU A 340 6.27 -0.63 5.98
N ALA A 341 5.45 -1.69 6.01
CA ALA A 341 4.44 -1.95 4.99
C ALA A 341 3.29 -0.93 5.02
N VAL A 342 2.85 -0.51 6.21
CA VAL A 342 1.84 0.54 6.36
C VAL A 342 2.38 1.88 5.86
N VAL A 343 3.62 2.23 6.19
CA VAL A 343 4.27 3.45 5.67
C VAL A 343 4.38 3.43 4.14
N ALA A 344 4.77 2.28 3.56
CA ALA A 344 4.78 2.11 2.10
C ALA A 344 3.38 2.28 1.48
N GLY A 345 2.35 1.72 2.12
CA GLY A 345 0.96 1.89 1.70
C GLY A 345 0.47 3.34 1.77
N LEU A 346 0.81 4.06 2.84
CA LEU A 346 0.46 5.48 3.01
C LEU A 346 1.15 6.38 1.98
N LEU A 347 2.39 6.09 1.61
CA LEU A 347 3.11 6.84 0.58
C LEU A 347 2.59 6.59 -0.83
N ALA A 348 1.88 5.49 -1.02
CA ALA A 348 1.34 5.10 -2.32
C ALA A 348 -0.04 5.67 -2.61
N ILE A 349 -0.68 6.28 -1.59
CA ILE A 349 -1.97 6.99 -1.67
C ILE A 349 -1.67 8.49 -1.82
#